data_AF-A0A537BFN4-F1
#
_entry.id   AF-A0A537BFN4-F1
#
_cell.length_a   1.000
_cell.length_b   1.000
_cell.length_c   1.000
_cell.angle_alpha   90.00
_cell.angle_beta   90.00
_cell.angle_gamma   90.00
#
_symmetry.space_group_name_H-M   'P 1'
#
loop_
_entity.id
_entity.type
_entity.pdbx_description
1 polymer ?
#
loop_
_entity_poly.entity_id
_entity_poly.type
_entity_poly.pdbx_seq_one_letter_code
_entity_poly.pdbx_strand_id
1 'polypeptide(L)'
;FYAAIRRYWPALPDGALLPGYSGIRPKTAGPREPAADFLIQGPREHGVRGLVHLFGIESPGLTASLALADAVLLTLNRQEEMR
;
A
#
# COMPACT_ATOMS: atom_id res chain seq x y z
N PHE A 1 -24.13 6.41 3.35
CA PHE A 1 -23.95 5.03 2.82
C PHE A 1 -25.13 4.55 1.99
N TYR A 2 -26.35 4.42 2.54
CA TYR A 2 -27.54 3.96 1.81
C TYR A 2 -27.79 4.64 0.46
N ALA A 3 -27.80 5.99 0.42
CA ALA A 3 -28.04 6.73 -0.82
C ALA A 3 -27.00 6.41 -1.92
N ALA A 4 -25.73 6.23 -1.54
CA ALA A 4 -24.67 5.87 -2.50
C ALA A 4 -24.84 4.44 -3.02
N ILE A 5 -25.16 3.48 -2.14
CA ILE A 5 -25.35 2.07 -2.52
C ILE A 5 -26.58 1.90 -3.42
N ARG A 6 -27.69 2.59 -3.09
CA ARG A 6 -28.94 2.52 -3.86
C ARG A 6 -28.84 3.04 -5.29
N ARG A 7 -27.74 3.73 -5.65
CA ARG A 7 -27.45 4.10 -7.05
C ARG A 7 -27.26 2.86 -7.95
N TYR A 8 -26.78 1.75 -7.39
CA TYR A 8 -26.55 0.50 -8.12
C TYR A 8 -27.30 -0.72 -7.55
N TRP A 9 -27.84 -0.61 -6.33
CA TRP A 9 -28.76 -1.62 -5.76
C TRP A 9 -29.98 -0.94 -5.10
N PRO A 10 -30.99 -0.53 -5.89
CA PRO A 10 -32.12 0.27 -5.38
C PRO A 10 -32.94 -0.42 -4.29
N ALA A 11 -33.03 -1.75 -4.35
CA ALA A 11 -33.83 -2.56 -3.43
C ALA A 11 -33.16 -2.85 -2.06
N LEU A 12 -32.01 -2.23 -1.75
CA LEU A 12 -31.34 -2.38 -0.44
C LEU A 12 -32.31 -2.03 0.71
N PRO A 13 -32.69 -2.97 1.59
CA PRO A 13 -33.64 -2.71 2.68
C PRO A 13 -33.09 -1.73 3.72
N ASP A 14 -33.97 -0.96 4.36
CA ASP A 14 -33.59 -0.12 5.50
C ASP A 14 -33.06 -0.98 6.66
N GLY A 15 -32.05 -0.49 7.37
CA GLY A 15 -31.43 -1.21 8.50
C GLY A 15 -30.54 -2.41 8.12
N ALA A 16 -30.42 -2.76 6.83
CA ALA A 16 -29.62 -3.91 6.40
C ALA A 16 -28.08 -3.78 6.59
N LEU A 17 -27.54 -2.59 6.85
CA LEU A 17 -26.11 -2.40 7.08
C LEU A 17 -25.76 -2.66 8.55
N LEU A 18 -25.00 -3.73 8.79
CA LEU A 18 -24.48 -4.07 10.12
C LEU A 18 -23.07 -3.47 10.32
N PRO A 19 -22.65 -3.20 11.57
CA PRO A 19 -21.28 -2.80 11.86
C PRO A 19 -20.28 -3.82 11.31
N GLY A 20 -19.28 -3.32 10.56
CA GLY A 20 -18.18 -4.11 10.03
C GLY A 20 -16.87 -3.80 10.75
N TYR A 21 -15.79 -3.74 9.99
CA TYR A 21 -14.46 -3.37 10.46
C TYR A 21 -13.96 -2.13 9.72
N SER A 22 -12.87 -1.55 10.23
CA SER A 22 -12.13 -0.47 9.57
C SER A 22 -10.66 -0.86 9.40
N GLY A 23 -10.00 -0.30 8.40
CA GLY A 23 -8.56 -0.38 8.21
C GLY A 23 -7.95 0.99 7.96
N ILE A 24 -6.65 1.14 8.27
CA ILE A 24 -5.87 2.35 8.01
C ILE A 24 -4.88 2.05 6.90
N ARG A 25 -4.82 2.91 5.88
CA ARG A 25 -3.84 2.78 4.78
C ARG A 25 -2.56 3.54 5.16
N PRO A 26 -1.37 2.95 4.97
CA PRO A 26 -0.11 3.64 5.25
C PRO A 26 0.21 4.65 4.13
N LYS A 27 -0.36 5.86 4.21
CA LYS A 27 -0.14 6.92 3.21
C LYS A 27 1.18 7.66 3.47
N THR A 28 1.87 8.01 2.40
CA THR A 28 3.05 8.91 2.40
C THR A 28 2.73 10.30 1.87
N ALA A 29 1.58 10.47 1.21
CA ALA A 29 1.08 11.75 0.73
C ALA A 29 0.07 12.36 1.70
N GLY A 30 0.05 13.69 1.78
CA GLY A 30 -0.90 14.44 2.60
C GLY A 30 -2.35 14.37 2.09
N PRO A 31 -3.35 14.79 2.91
CA PRO A 31 -4.77 14.65 2.57
C PRO A 31 -5.24 15.34 1.29
N ARG A 32 -4.48 16.31 0.76
CA ARG A 32 -4.80 17.07 -0.46
C ARG A 32 -3.76 16.89 -1.56
N GLU A 33 -2.78 16.01 -1.35
CA GLU A 33 -1.75 15.71 -2.32
C GLU A 33 -2.19 14.54 -3.21
N PRO A 34 -1.66 14.46 -4.44
CA PRO A 34 -1.84 13.25 -5.25
C PRO A 34 -1.40 12.01 -4.49
N ALA A 35 -2.08 10.88 -4.73
CA ALA A 35 -1.63 9.61 -4.17
C ALA A 35 -0.20 9.31 -4.63
N ALA A 36 0.69 9.09 -3.67
CA ALA A 36 2.06 8.68 -3.94
C ALA A 36 2.11 7.19 -4.32
N ASP A 37 3.13 6.84 -5.09
CA ASP A 37 3.44 5.45 -5.41
C ASP A 37 4.05 4.71 -4.20
N PHE A 38 4.17 3.38 -4.31
CA PHE A 38 4.96 2.59 -3.36
C PHE A 38 6.41 3.06 -3.37
N LEU A 39 6.98 3.25 -2.18
CA LEU A 39 8.35 3.70 -2.03
C LEU A 39 9.18 2.60 -1.35
N ILE A 40 10.08 2.01 -2.13
CA ILE A 40 11.08 1.05 -1.66
C ILE A 40 12.41 1.78 -1.62
N GLN A 41 13.00 1.91 -0.43
CA GLN A 41 14.33 2.51 -0.27
C GLN A 41 15.27 1.48 0.31
N GLY A 42 16.39 1.24 -0.37
CA GLY A 42 17.45 0.38 0.08
C GLY A 42 18.72 1.16 0.40
N PRO A 43 19.82 0.44 0.61
CA PRO A 43 21.01 1.10 1.11
C PRO A 43 21.70 2.00 0.09
N ARG A 44 21.32 1.93 -1.21
CA ARG A 44 21.78 2.92 -2.21
C ARG A 44 21.13 4.29 -1.98
N GLU A 45 19.90 4.31 -1.48
CA GLU A 45 19.14 5.53 -1.21
C GLU A 45 19.49 6.13 0.16
N HIS A 46 19.67 5.30 1.19
CA HIS A 46 19.85 5.78 2.58
C HIS A 46 21.20 5.42 3.23
N GLY A 47 22.08 4.63 2.58
CA GLY A 47 23.43 4.33 3.07
C GLY A 47 23.56 3.28 4.18
N VAL A 48 22.47 2.63 4.60
CA VAL A 48 22.46 1.66 5.71
C VAL A 48 22.42 0.23 5.20
N ARG A 49 23.53 -0.49 5.31
CA ARG A 49 23.67 -1.86 4.78
C ARG A 49 22.64 -2.83 5.39
N GLY A 50 22.05 -3.66 4.54
CA GLY A 50 21.13 -4.73 4.95
C GLY A 50 19.75 -4.26 5.38
N LEU A 51 19.42 -2.98 5.20
CA LEU A 51 18.11 -2.41 5.51
C LEU A 51 17.38 -2.03 4.22
N VAL A 52 16.09 -2.37 4.15
CA VAL A 52 15.16 -1.89 3.13
C VAL A 52 13.92 -1.36 3.83
N HIS A 53 13.54 -0.12 3.54
CA HIS A 53 12.28 0.47 3.95
C HIS A 53 11.22 0.27 2.88
N LEU A 54 10.00 -0.08 3.31
CA LEU A 54 8.81 -0.11 2.49
C LEU A 54 7.83 0.93 3.03
N PHE A 55 7.61 2.00 2.28
CA PHE A 55 6.67 3.05 2.62
C PHE A 55 5.54 3.11 1.61
N GLY A 56 4.37 3.56 2.04
CA GLY A 56 3.26 3.78 1.11
C GLY A 56 2.59 2.50 0.62
N ILE A 57 2.90 1.32 1.18
CA ILE A 57 2.36 0.02 0.73
C ILE A 57 0.89 -0.12 1.11
N GLU A 58 0.03 0.67 0.46
CA GLU A 58 -1.42 0.59 0.51
C GLU A 58 -1.96 -0.38 -0.54
N SER A 59 -3.22 -0.25 -0.98
CA SER A 59 -3.74 -1.06 -2.09
C SER A 59 -3.06 -0.66 -3.41
N PRO A 60 -2.59 -1.62 -4.25
CA PRO A 60 -2.83 -3.06 -4.21
C PRO A 60 -1.70 -3.91 -3.60
N GLY A 61 -1.15 -3.52 -2.45
CA GLY A 61 0.05 -4.11 -1.84
C GLY A 61 -0.07 -5.59 -1.48
N LEU A 62 -1.26 -6.05 -1.06
CA LEU A 62 -1.50 -7.48 -0.85
C LEU A 62 -1.40 -8.25 -2.17
N THR A 63 -2.04 -7.74 -3.22
CA THR A 63 -1.98 -8.32 -4.57
C THR A 63 -0.56 -8.31 -5.13
N ALA A 64 0.22 -7.27 -4.84
CA ALA A 64 1.60 -7.12 -5.29
C ALA A 64 2.65 -7.75 -4.34
N SER A 65 2.23 -8.47 -3.29
CA SER A 65 3.11 -8.89 -2.19
C SER A 65 4.32 -9.73 -2.64
N LEU A 66 4.13 -10.66 -3.57
CA LEU A 66 5.24 -11.48 -4.10
C LEU A 66 6.22 -10.66 -4.93
N ALA A 67 5.71 -9.77 -5.80
CA ALA A 67 6.56 -8.87 -6.58
C ALA A 67 7.31 -7.86 -5.70
N LEU A 68 6.69 -7.41 -4.60
CA LEU A 68 7.35 -6.58 -3.60
C LEU A 68 8.48 -7.34 -2.89
N ALA A 69 8.29 -8.61 -2.57
CA ALA A 69 9.34 -9.44 -2.00
C ALA A 69 10.53 -9.59 -2.97
N ASP A 70 10.28 -9.82 -4.26
CA ASP A 70 11.32 -9.86 -5.29
C ASP A 70 12.06 -8.52 -5.40
N ALA A 71 11.33 -7.41 -5.37
CA ALA A 71 11.92 -6.07 -5.40
C ALA A 71 12.81 -5.81 -4.17
N VAL A 72 12.41 -6.26 -2.99
CA VAL A 72 13.21 -6.18 -1.76
C VAL A 72 14.50 -7.00 -1.89
N LEU A 73 14.43 -8.25 -2.35
CA LEU A 73 15.61 -9.10 -2.57
C LEU A 73 16.57 -8.48 -3.59
N LEU A 74 16.06 -7.99 -4.72
CA LEU A 74 16.88 -7.30 -5.73
C LEU A 74 17.54 -6.03 -5.18
N THR A 75 16.88 -5.34 -4.26
CA THR A 75 17.40 -4.12 -3.64
C THR A 75 18.50 -4.43 -2.63
N LEU A 76 18.37 -5.55 -1.90
CA LEU A 76 19.40 -6.05 -0.98
C LEU A 76 20.63 -6.56 -1.74
N ASN A 77 20.45 -7.36 -2.79
CA ASN A 77 21.55 -8.03 -3.49
C ASN A 77 22.40 -7.05 -4.33
N ARG A 78 21.82 -5.97 -4.86
CA ARG A 78 22.58 -4.94 -5.60
C ARG A 78 23.61 -4.19 -4.74
N GLN A 79 23.60 -4.36 -3.42
CA GLN A 79 24.68 -3.89 -2.55
C GLN A 79 25.95 -4.74 -2.62
N GLU A 80 25.82 -6.00 -3.01
CA GLU A 80 26.93 -6.96 -3.03
C GLU A 80 27.76 -6.83 -4.31
N GLU A 81 27.12 -6.45 -5.43
CA GLU A 81 27.73 -6.34 -6.76
C GLU A 81 28.60 -5.08 -6.98
N MET A 82 28.52 -4.07 -6.10
CA MET A 82 29.36 -2.86 -6.18
C MET A 82 30.68 -2.98 -5.40
N ARG A 83 31.06 -4.19 -4.99
CA ARG A 83 32.39 -4.53 -4.46
C ARG A 83 33.30 -5.03 -5.57
#